data_AF-A0AAD5H4R3-F1
#
_entry.id   AF-A0AAD5H4R3-F1
#
_cell.length_a   1.000
_cell.length_b   1.000
_cell.length_c   1.000
_cell.angle_alpha   90.00
_cell.angle_beta   90.00
_cell.angle_gamma   90.00
#
_symmetry.space_group_name_H-M   'P 1'
#
loop_
_entity.id
_entity.type
_entity.pdbx_description
1 polymer ?
#
loop_
_entity_poly.entity_id
_entity_poly.type
_entity_poly.pdbx_seq_one_letter_code
_entity_poly.pdbx_strand_id
1 'polypeptide(L)'
;MLQQIMSGGGSFSQKMVQASLPMMYKMLKMMGMEPGGEFKVALEEADACGARVVYGDRDVQATLQRLSQNMDMQQLLRMATGRGLPEPPASLLEAFRSSGGEGLEAQASAADVLVEGMKSRRLVRDMCEYLRAINPGLAKALVDERDEIMTDALLRLEGRVVGVVGLAHLDGIERRWEQLQASGRALTAG
;
A
#
# COMPACT_ATOMS: atom_id res chain seq x y z
N MET A 1 -20.26 -11.46 17.29
CA MET A 1 -19.52 -10.82 16.18
C MET A 1 -20.21 -9.55 15.66
N LEU A 2 -21.52 -9.59 15.34
CA LEU A 2 -22.29 -8.40 14.91
C LEU A 2 -22.37 -7.25 15.94
N GLN A 3 -22.46 -7.57 17.24
CA GLN A 3 -22.55 -6.55 18.30
C GLN A 3 -21.27 -5.70 18.47
N GLN A 4 -20.10 -6.24 18.12
CA GLN A 4 -18.81 -5.53 18.24
C GLN A 4 -18.64 -4.45 17.15
N ILE A 5 -19.29 -4.65 16.00
CA ILE A 5 -19.36 -3.65 14.91
C ILE A 5 -20.25 -2.48 15.35
N MET A 6 -21.24 -2.69 16.21
CA MET A 6 -22.20 -1.65 16.59
C MET A 6 -21.77 -0.77 17.77
N SER A 7 -20.80 -1.19 18.60
CA SER A 7 -20.53 -0.55 19.90
C SER A 7 -19.41 0.51 19.95
N GLY A 8 -18.69 0.76 18.85
CA GLY A 8 -17.67 1.83 18.78
C GLY A 8 -18.18 3.11 18.12
N GLY A 9 -17.70 4.29 18.55
CA GLY A 9 -17.86 5.54 17.80
C GLY A 9 -17.18 5.44 16.42
N GLY A 10 -17.83 5.98 15.38
CA GLY A 10 -17.36 5.91 13.99
C GLY A 10 -18.49 5.65 12.99
N SER A 11 -18.32 6.07 11.73
CA SER A 11 -19.32 5.82 10.68
C SER A 11 -19.43 4.32 10.38
N PHE A 12 -20.56 3.90 9.80
CA PHE A 12 -20.74 2.51 9.39
C PHE A 12 -19.67 2.06 8.36
N SER A 13 -19.25 2.95 7.44
CA SER A 13 -18.16 2.68 6.50
C SER A 13 -16.83 2.44 7.22
N GLN A 14 -16.51 3.21 8.28
CA GLN A 14 -15.30 3.02 9.06
C GLN A 14 -15.22 1.64 9.70
N LYS A 15 -16.33 1.17 10.27
CA LYS A 15 -16.41 -0.15 10.88
C LYS A 15 -16.25 -1.27 9.85
N MET A 16 -16.82 -1.08 8.66
CA MET A 16 -16.66 -2.04 7.55
C MET A 16 -15.22 -2.13 7.04
N VAL A 17 -14.55 -0.98 6.86
CA VAL A 17 -13.13 -0.92 6.46
C VAL A 17 -12.22 -1.55 7.52
N GLN A 18 -12.47 -1.26 8.81
CA GLN A 18 -11.69 -1.86 9.89
C GLN A 18 -11.90 -3.38 9.97
N ALA A 19 -13.13 -3.85 9.73
CA ALA A 19 -13.43 -5.29 9.73
C ALA A 19 -12.84 -6.03 8.52
N SER A 20 -12.64 -5.37 7.38
CA SER A 20 -12.04 -6.00 6.20
C SER A 20 -10.52 -6.16 6.31
N LEU A 21 -9.85 -5.34 7.14
CA LEU A 21 -8.39 -5.32 7.23
C LEU A 21 -7.78 -6.67 7.68
N PRO A 22 -8.23 -7.33 8.77
CA PRO A 22 -7.69 -8.63 9.16
C PRO A 22 -7.92 -9.70 8.08
N MET A 23 -9.04 -9.62 7.36
CA MET A 23 -9.35 -10.52 6.25
C MET A 23 -8.37 -10.30 5.09
N MET A 24 -8.08 -9.05 4.72
CA MET A 24 -7.07 -8.73 3.70
C MET A 24 -5.67 -9.22 4.12
N TYR A 25 -5.23 -8.96 5.35
CA TYR A 25 -3.94 -9.46 5.85
C TYR A 25 -3.85 -10.99 5.82
N LYS A 26 -4.94 -11.68 6.22
CA LYS A 26 -5.01 -13.14 6.16
C LYS A 26 -4.95 -13.64 4.71
N MET A 27 -5.63 -12.96 3.78
CA MET A 27 -5.59 -13.29 2.35
C MET A 27 -4.17 -13.13 1.79
N LEU A 28 -3.49 -12.01 2.07
CA LEU A 28 -2.10 -11.79 1.64
C LEU A 28 -1.17 -12.91 2.15
N LYS A 29 -1.29 -13.27 3.44
CA LYS A 29 -0.50 -14.38 4.01
C LYS A 29 -0.81 -15.73 3.37
N MET A 30 -2.08 -16.03 3.09
CA MET A 30 -2.47 -17.26 2.39
C MET A 30 -1.95 -17.29 0.95
N MET A 31 -1.76 -16.13 0.33
CA MET A 31 -1.15 -15.99 -0.99
C MET A 31 0.38 -15.98 -0.94
N GLY A 32 1.01 -16.36 0.18
CA GLY A 32 2.47 -16.43 0.30
C GLY A 32 3.16 -15.06 0.42
N MET A 33 2.41 -13.96 0.49
CA MET A 33 2.97 -12.64 0.76
C MET A 33 3.14 -12.44 2.26
N GLU A 34 4.37 -12.16 2.69
CA GLU A 34 4.68 -11.69 4.04
C GLU A 34 4.83 -10.15 4.02
N PRO A 35 3.75 -9.38 4.24
CA PRO A 35 3.84 -7.93 4.22
C PRO A 35 4.76 -7.42 5.33
N GLY A 36 5.71 -6.56 4.98
CA GLY A 36 6.63 -5.92 5.92
C GLY A 36 7.91 -6.70 6.22
N GLY A 37 8.20 -7.77 5.47
CA GLY A 37 9.48 -8.47 5.55
C GLY A 37 10.67 -7.55 5.27
N GLU A 38 10.53 -6.61 4.35
CA GLU A 38 11.52 -5.56 4.05
C GLU A 38 11.85 -4.69 5.26
N PHE A 39 10.84 -4.36 6.08
CA PHE A 39 11.04 -3.57 7.29
C PHE A 39 11.67 -4.39 8.41
N LYS A 40 11.33 -5.68 8.50
CA LYS A 40 11.96 -6.58 9.47
C LYS A 40 13.46 -6.69 9.20
N VAL A 41 13.85 -6.95 7.96
CA VAL A 41 15.27 -7.00 7.56
C VAL A 41 15.94 -5.65 7.83
N ALA A 42 15.28 -4.52 7.51
CA ALA A 42 15.83 -3.19 7.78
C ALA A 42 16.11 -2.94 9.27
N LEU A 43 15.22 -3.41 10.16
CA LEU A 43 15.40 -3.31 11.62
C LEU A 43 16.56 -4.18 12.12
N GLU A 44 16.66 -5.42 11.60
CA GLU A 44 17.75 -6.35 11.94
C GLU A 44 19.12 -5.78 11.51
N GLU A 45 19.22 -5.25 10.29
CA GLU A 45 20.44 -4.62 9.77
C GLU A 45 20.78 -3.32 10.50
N ALA A 46 19.77 -2.52 10.86
CA ALA A 46 19.98 -1.31 11.66
C ALA A 46 20.56 -1.63 13.04
N ASP A 47 20.07 -2.69 13.71
CA ASP A 47 20.62 -3.16 14.98
C ASP A 47 22.08 -3.65 14.81
N ALA A 48 22.33 -4.45 13.77
CA ALA A 48 23.67 -5.01 13.48
C ALA A 48 24.75 -3.93 13.25
N CYS A 49 24.39 -2.81 12.63
CA CYS A 49 25.31 -1.68 12.39
C CYS A 49 25.21 -0.56 13.43
N GLY A 50 24.34 -0.67 14.44
CA GLY A 50 24.12 0.36 15.46
C GLY A 50 23.49 1.65 14.92
N ALA A 51 22.73 1.58 13.82
CA ALA A 51 22.04 2.71 13.25
C ALA A 51 20.82 3.12 14.07
N ARG A 52 20.56 4.43 14.16
CA ARG A 52 19.34 4.95 14.76
C ARG A 52 18.14 4.64 13.85
N VAL A 53 17.16 3.92 14.39
CA VAL A 53 15.88 3.66 13.69
C VAL A 53 14.94 4.85 13.86
N VAL A 54 14.31 5.28 12.77
CA VAL A 54 13.25 6.29 12.74
C VAL A 54 12.07 5.76 11.92
N TYR A 55 10.87 5.81 12.48
CA TYR A 55 9.64 5.49 11.76
C TYR A 55 9.22 6.69 10.91
N GLY A 56 9.29 6.55 9.58
CA GLY A 56 9.08 7.65 8.63
C GLY A 56 7.65 7.81 8.11
N ASP A 57 6.75 6.85 8.38
CA ASP A 57 5.36 6.88 7.92
C ASP A 57 4.38 7.21 9.07
N ARG A 58 3.13 7.50 8.72
CA ARG A 58 2.06 7.76 9.67
C ARG A 58 1.52 6.48 10.32
N ASP A 59 0.86 6.69 11.46
CA ASP A 59 0.16 5.64 12.18
C ASP A 59 -0.94 4.97 11.32
N VAL A 60 -1.08 3.66 11.49
CA VAL A 60 -2.05 2.84 10.75
C VAL A 60 -3.50 3.26 11.02
N GLN A 61 -3.83 3.72 12.23
CA GLN A 61 -5.17 4.20 12.57
C GLN A 61 -5.54 5.47 11.80
N ALA A 62 -4.59 6.38 11.63
CA ALA A 62 -4.77 7.56 10.78
C ALA A 62 -5.04 7.13 9.32
N THR A 63 -4.32 6.13 8.82
CA THR A 63 -4.57 5.55 7.49
C THR A 63 -5.98 4.95 7.38
N LEU A 64 -6.41 4.16 8.36
CA LEU A 64 -7.75 3.56 8.37
C LEU A 64 -8.86 4.61 8.44
N GLN A 65 -8.62 5.69 9.19
CA GLN A 65 -9.54 6.82 9.24
C GLN A 65 -9.64 7.51 7.87
N ARG A 66 -8.52 7.80 7.21
CA ARG A 66 -8.50 8.39 5.85
C ARG A 66 -9.21 7.49 4.83
N LEU A 67 -8.99 6.18 4.90
CA LEU A 67 -9.68 5.20 4.06
C LEU A 67 -11.19 5.27 4.23
N SER A 68 -11.66 5.27 5.49
CA SER A 68 -13.10 5.33 5.79
C SER A 68 -13.79 6.60 5.32
N GLN A 69 -13.05 7.71 5.26
CA GLN A 69 -13.54 9.01 4.77
C GLN A 69 -13.62 9.05 3.23
N ASN A 70 -12.85 8.21 2.55
CA ASN A 70 -12.79 8.12 1.09
C ASN A 70 -13.53 6.89 0.54
N MET A 71 -14.29 6.18 1.38
CA MET A 71 -15.16 5.07 0.99
C MET A 71 -16.62 5.35 1.34
N ASP A 72 -17.48 5.36 0.31
CA ASP A 72 -18.92 5.25 0.49
C ASP A 72 -19.39 3.78 0.40
N MET A 73 -20.64 3.52 0.80
CA MET A 73 -21.21 2.16 0.81
C MET A 73 -21.39 1.59 -0.60
N GLN A 74 -21.62 2.43 -1.60
CA GLN A 74 -21.76 1.97 -2.99
C GLN A 74 -20.42 1.54 -3.55
N GLN A 75 -19.35 2.29 -3.28
CA GLN A 75 -17.98 1.96 -3.67
C GLN A 75 -17.53 0.66 -2.99
N LEU A 76 -17.81 0.51 -1.70
CA LEU A 76 -17.53 -0.73 -0.98
C LEU A 76 -18.26 -1.92 -1.63
N LEU A 77 -19.54 -1.75 -2.00
CA LEU A 77 -20.31 -2.78 -2.69
C LEU A 77 -19.79 -3.08 -4.10
N ARG A 78 -19.41 -2.05 -4.88
CA ARG A 78 -18.80 -2.21 -6.21
C ARG A 78 -17.51 -3.01 -6.14
N MET A 79 -16.64 -2.68 -5.18
CA MET A 79 -15.39 -3.41 -4.95
C MET A 79 -15.66 -4.85 -4.49
N ALA A 80 -16.61 -5.07 -3.57
CA ALA A 80 -16.94 -6.40 -3.07
C ALA A 80 -17.60 -7.31 -4.14
N THR A 81 -18.35 -6.72 -5.08
CA THR A 81 -19.06 -7.45 -6.13
C THR A 81 -18.33 -7.47 -7.47
N GLY A 82 -17.24 -6.73 -7.61
CA GLY A 82 -16.54 -6.49 -8.88
C GLY A 82 -17.33 -5.67 -9.90
N ARG A 83 -18.56 -5.23 -9.58
CA ARG A 83 -19.46 -4.58 -10.54
C ARG A 83 -19.07 -3.13 -10.77
N GLY A 84 -18.88 -2.76 -12.04
CA GLY A 84 -18.58 -1.39 -12.45
C GLY A 84 -17.15 -0.94 -12.10
N LEU A 85 -16.24 -1.88 -11.86
CA LEU A 85 -14.81 -1.60 -11.84
C LEU A 85 -14.30 -1.39 -13.27
N PRO A 86 -13.31 -0.51 -13.49
CA PRO A 86 -12.66 -0.39 -14.78
C PRO A 86 -11.95 -1.71 -15.16
N GLU A 87 -11.75 -1.91 -16.45
CA GLU A 87 -10.95 -3.04 -16.94
C GLU A 87 -9.50 -2.92 -16.44
N PRO A 88 -8.90 -4.02 -15.94
CA PRO A 88 -7.52 -4.00 -15.51
C PRO A 88 -6.58 -3.75 -16.70
N PRO A 89 -5.46 -3.04 -16.49
CA PRO A 89 -4.44 -2.86 -17.52
C PRO A 89 -3.91 -4.22 -18.01
N ALA A 90 -3.49 -4.27 -19.28
CA ALA A 90 -3.08 -5.50 -19.93
C ALA A 90 -1.96 -6.24 -19.19
N SER A 91 -1.04 -5.52 -18.55
CA SER A 91 0.04 -6.08 -17.71
C SER A 91 -0.48 -6.81 -16.48
N LEU A 92 -1.48 -6.25 -15.79
CA LEU A 92 -2.14 -6.92 -14.67
C LEU A 92 -2.98 -8.08 -15.16
N LEU A 93 -3.72 -7.91 -16.26
CA LEU A 93 -4.49 -9.00 -16.85
C LEU A 93 -3.59 -10.15 -17.30
N GLU A 94 -2.42 -9.86 -17.87
CA GLU A 94 -1.42 -10.85 -18.25
C GLU A 94 -0.84 -11.54 -17.01
N ALA A 95 -0.51 -10.81 -15.95
CA ALA A 95 -0.11 -11.40 -14.67
C ALA A 95 -1.21 -12.29 -14.06
N PHE A 96 -2.48 -11.88 -14.13
CA PHE A 96 -3.63 -12.68 -13.69
C PHE A 96 -4.00 -13.83 -14.64
N ARG A 97 -3.55 -13.80 -15.90
CA ARG A 97 -3.79 -14.88 -16.88
C ARG A 97 -2.67 -15.89 -16.88
N SER A 98 -1.42 -15.43 -16.70
CA SER A 98 -0.25 -16.29 -16.56
C SER A 98 -0.27 -17.08 -15.25
N SER A 99 -1.08 -16.66 -14.27
CA SER A 99 -1.42 -17.47 -13.09
C SER A 99 -2.37 -18.64 -13.35
N GLY A 100 -3.04 -18.70 -14.51
CA GLY A 100 -3.62 -19.89 -15.12
C GLY A 100 -4.92 -20.45 -14.51
N GLY A 101 -6.03 -20.35 -15.27
CA GLY A 101 -7.09 -21.38 -15.36
C GLY A 101 -8.09 -21.54 -14.20
N GLU A 102 -9.24 -22.19 -14.48
CA GLU A 102 -10.27 -22.50 -13.48
C GLU A 102 -9.86 -23.73 -12.63
N GLY A 103 -9.73 -23.60 -11.30
CA GLY A 103 -9.47 -24.74 -10.40
C GLY A 103 -8.76 -24.42 -9.08
N LEU A 104 -8.46 -25.45 -8.27
CA LEU A 104 -7.72 -25.31 -6.99
C LEU A 104 -6.20 -25.21 -7.20
N GLU A 105 -5.64 -25.87 -8.23
CA GLU A 105 -4.20 -25.75 -8.59
C GLU A 105 -3.85 -24.36 -9.11
N ALA A 106 -4.81 -23.71 -9.81
CA ALA A 106 -4.73 -22.32 -10.25
C ALA A 106 -4.55 -21.32 -9.10
N GLN A 107 -5.02 -21.66 -7.90
CA GLN A 107 -5.02 -20.76 -6.75
C GLN A 107 -3.64 -20.70 -6.08
N ALA A 108 -2.87 -21.79 -6.13
CA ALA A 108 -1.47 -21.84 -5.69
C ALA A 108 -0.55 -21.11 -6.69
N SER A 109 -0.73 -21.32 -8.01
CA SER A 109 0.01 -20.59 -9.03
C SER A 109 -0.34 -19.09 -9.05
N ALA A 110 -1.58 -18.71 -8.76
CA ALA A 110 -1.97 -17.30 -8.62
C ALA A 110 -1.37 -16.59 -7.43
N ALA A 111 -1.17 -17.30 -6.31
CA ALA A 111 -0.47 -16.77 -5.16
C ALA A 111 0.99 -16.44 -5.53
N ASP A 112 1.71 -17.38 -6.13
CA ASP A 112 3.11 -17.20 -6.52
C ASP A 112 3.30 -16.08 -7.55
N VAL A 113 2.43 -16.02 -8.56
CA VAL A 113 2.49 -14.95 -9.56
C VAL A 113 2.16 -13.58 -8.95
N LEU A 114 1.23 -13.50 -7.99
CA LEU A 114 0.94 -12.26 -7.29
C LEU A 114 2.12 -11.83 -6.39
N VAL A 115 2.76 -12.78 -5.70
CA VAL A 115 3.98 -12.53 -4.90
C VAL A 115 5.10 -11.99 -5.78
N GLU A 116 5.38 -12.64 -6.92
CA GLU A 116 6.39 -12.17 -7.87
C GLU A 116 6.01 -10.83 -8.50
N GLY A 117 4.72 -10.62 -8.77
CA GLY A 117 4.18 -9.35 -9.23
C GLY A 117 4.45 -8.21 -8.26
N MET A 118 4.30 -8.46 -6.95
CA MET A 118 4.58 -7.49 -5.90
C MET A 118 6.07 -7.18 -5.71
N LYS A 119 6.98 -7.98 -6.29
CA LYS A 119 8.42 -7.67 -6.37
C LYS A 119 8.77 -6.82 -7.59
N SER A 120 7.86 -6.67 -8.55
CA SER A 120 8.07 -5.88 -9.76
C SER A 120 7.60 -4.45 -9.59
N ARG A 121 8.54 -3.50 -9.60
CA ARG A 121 8.24 -2.05 -9.55
C ARG A 121 7.24 -1.63 -10.64
N ARG A 122 7.31 -2.24 -11.85
CA ARG A 122 6.38 -1.95 -12.95
C ARG A 122 4.97 -2.41 -12.61
N LEU A 123 4.81 -3.66 -12.16
CA LEU A 123 3.47 -4.20 -11.86
C LEU A 123 2.84 -3.51 -10.66
N VAL A 124 3.63 -3.20 -9.63
CA VAL A 124 3.15 -2.43 -8.48
C VAL A 124 2.69 -1.03 -8.90
N ARG A 125 3.40 -0.35 -9.81
CA ARG A 125 2.95 0.94 -10.39
C ARG A 125 1.60 0.79 -11.10
N ASP A 126 1.46 -0.22 -11.96
CA ASP A 126 0.21 -0.49 -12.68
C ASP A 126 -0.95 -0.80 -11.70
N MET A 127 -0.68 -1.48 -10.58
CA MET A 127 -1.67 -1.70 -9.51
C MET A 127 -2.08 -0.40 -8.83
N CYS A 128 -1.14 0.51 -8.55
CA CYS A 128 -1.45 1.81 -7.97
C CYS A 128 -2.27 2.69 -8.93
N GLU A 129 -1.97 2.64 -10.23
CA GLU A 129 -2.76 3.32 -11.27
C GLU A 129 -4.17 2.73 -11.38
N TYR A 130 -4.28 1.41 -11.35
CA TYR A 130 -5.57 0.72 -11.36
C TYR A 130 -6.41 1.04 -10.13
N LEU A 131 -5.80 1.07 -8.94
CA LEU A 131 -6.46 1.51 -7.71
C LEU A 131 -6.98 2.94 -7.83
N ARG A 132 -6.22 3.85 -8.45
CA ARG A 132 -6.63 5.22 -8.69
C ARG A 132 -7.80 5.32 -9.67
N ALA A 133 -7.85 4.45 -10.68
CA ALA A 133 -8.97 4.34 -11.60
C ALA A 133 -10.24 3.77 -10.92
N ILE A 134 -10.08 2.84 -9.97
CA ILE A 134 -11.19 2.30 -9.18
C ILE A 134 -11.76 3.37 -8.24
N ASN A 135 -10.88 3.98 -7.45
CA ASN A 135 -11.26 5.03 -6.51
C ASN A 135 -10.05 5.95 -6.23
N PRO A 136 -10.06 7.20 -6.73
CA PRO A 136 -8.96 8.12 -6.51
C PRO A 136 -8.79 8.49 -5.03
N GLY A 137 -9.85 8.48 -4.24
CA GLY A 137 -9.78 8.72 -2.80
C GLY A 137 -9.06 7.60 -2.05
N LEU A 138 -9.17 6.35 -2.52
CA LEU A 138 -8.41 5.23 -1.97
C LEU A 138 -6.93 5.30 -2.32
N ALA A 139 -6.60 5.54 -3.58
CA ALA A 139 -5.21 5.74 -3.98
C ALA A 139 -4.58 6.91 -3.21
N LYS A 140 -5.33 8.01 -3.05
CA LYS A 140 -4.90 9.16 -2.26
C LYS A 140 -4.59 8.79 -0.81
N ALA A 141 -5.49 8.07 -0.15
CA ALA A 141 -5.31 7.67 1.24
C ALA A 141 -4.23 6.59 1.41
N LEU A 142 -4.16 5.58 0.55
CA LEU A 142 -3.22 4.46 0.71
C LEU A 142 -1.80 4.77 0.23
N VAL A 143 -1.65 5.70 -0.72
CA VAL A 143 -0.40 5.94 -1.42
C VAL A 143 -0.04 7.42 -1.34
N ASP A 144 -0.76 8.31 -2.03
CA ASP A 144 -0.29 9.68 -2.29
C ASP A 144 0.01 10.47 -1.02
N GLU A 145 -0.90 10.47 -0.04
CA GLU A 145 -0.67 11.18 1.23
C GLU A 145 0.49 10.61 2.04
N ARG A 146 0.70 9.30 1.95
CA ARG A 146 1.79 8.63 2.65
C ARG A 146 3.12 8.94 1.99
N ASP A 147 3.16 9.04 0.66
CA ASP A 147 4.35 9.48 -0.08
C ASP A 147 4.79 10.88 0.38
N GLU A 148 3.84 11.80 0.56
CA GLU A 148 4.12 13.14 1.08
C GLU A 148 4.70 13.09 2.49
N ILE A 149 4.07 12.33 3.39
CA ILE A 149 4.50 12.20 4.79
C ILE A 149 5.89 11.56 4.89
N MET A 150 6.13 10.48 4.17
CA MET A 150 7.41 9.79 4.16
C MET A 150 8.52 10.65 3.57
N THR A 151 8.23 11.38 2.48
CA THR A 151 9.20 12.31 1.91
C THR A 151 9.52 13.45 2.88
N ASP A 152 8.52 14.04 3.51
CA ASP A 152 8.71 15.09 4.50
C ASP A 152 9.45 14.60 5.75
N ALA A 153 9.27 13.33 6.13
CA ALA A 153 10.03 12.69 7.21
C ALA A 153 11.51 12.54 6.84
N LEU A 154 11.80 12.06 5.64
CA LEU A 154 13.17 11.92 5.13
C LEU A 154 13.91 13.27 5.08
N LEU A 155 13.23 14.33 4.65
CA LEU A 155 13.82 15.67 4.53
C LEU A 155 14.15 16.35 5.86
N ARG A 156 13.59 15.85 6.98
CA ARG A 156 13.87 16.37 8.34
C ARG A 156 15.07 15.69 8.99
N LEU A 157 15.59 14.62 8.37
CA LEU A 157 16.70 13.85 8.90
C LEU A 157 18.02 14.44 8.39
N GLU A 158 19.02 14.49 9.27
CA GLU A 158 20.35 14.96 8.97
C GLU A 158 21.34 13.78 8.85
N GLY A 159 22.39 13.96 8.06
CA GLY A 159 23.45 12.98 7.87
C GLY A 159 23.14 11.91 6.81
N ARG A 160 23.80 10.76 6.92
CA ARG A 160 23.61 9.64 5.98
C ARG A 160 22.38 8.82 6.38
N VAL A 161 21.33 8.89 5.57
CA VAL A 161 20.05 8.21 5.80
C VAL A 161 19.84 7.11 4.77
N VAL A 162 19.36 5.95 5.21
CA VAL A 162 18.83 4.89 4.35
C VAL A 162 17.33 4.80 4.57
N GLY A 163 16.54 5.11 3.56
CA GLY A 163 15.09 4.97 3.59
C GLY A 163 14.65 3.61 3.07
N VAL A 164 13.90 2.87 3.87
CA VAL A 164 13.26 1.62 3.45
C VAL A 164 11.76 1.86 3.33
N VAL A 165 11.22 1.63 2.15
CA VAL A 165 9.80 1.89 1.82
C VAL A 165 9.26 0.78 0.93
N GLY A 166 7.95 0.55 0.99
CA GLY A 166 7.28 -0.39 0.07
C GLY A 166 7.31 0.13 -1.38
N LEU A 167 7.39 -0.79 -2.34
CA LEU A 167 7.49 -0.46 -3.78
C LEU A 167 6.37 0.45 -4.29
N ALA A 168 5.18 0.39 -3.68
CA ALA A 168 4.04 1.24 -4.01
C ALA A 168 4.31 2.74 -3.82
N HIS A 169 5.32 3.09 -3.00
CA HIS A 169 5.63 4.46 -2.61
C HIS A 169 6.85 5.03 -3.32
N LEU A 170 7.71 4.17 -3.88
CA LEU A 170 9.01 4.56 -4.41
C LEU A 170 8.90 5.63 -5.50
N ASP A 171 7.98 5.45 -6.46
CA ASP A 171 7.73 6.41 -7.54
C ASP A 171 7.19 7.76 -7.03
N GLY A 172 6.38 7.73 -5.98
CA GLY A 172 5.81 8.93 -5.37
C GLY A 172 6.86 9.76 -4.64
N ILE A 173 7.70 9.08 -3.87
CA ILE A 173 8.80 9.69 -3.12
C ILE A 173 9.84 10.28 -4.08
N GLU A 174 10.32 9.51 -5.07
CA GLU A 174 11.31 9.99 -6.04
C GLU A 174 10.82 11.24 -6.78
N ARG A 175 9.58 11.20 -7.29
CA ARG A 175 8.97 12.36 -7.98
C ARG A 175 8.91 13.59 -7.08
N ARG A 176 8.48 13.44 -5.82
CA ARG A 176 8.39 14.56 -4.88
C ARG A 176 9.78 15.08 -4.52
N TRP A 177 10.75 14.19 -4.37
CA TRP A 177 12.13 14.54 -4.09
C TRP A 177 12.73 15.41 -5.19
N GLU A 178 12.58 15.00 -6.47
CA GLU A 178 13.04 15.77 -7.63
C GLU A 178 12.39 17.16 -7.72
N GLN A 179 11.07 17.25 -7.47
CA GLN A 179 10.35 18.52 -7.45
C GLN A 179 10.86 19.47 -6.37
N LEU A 180 11.21 18.92 -5.20
CA LEU A 180 11.75 19.69 -4.10
C LEU A 180 13.19 20.12 -4.37
N GLN A 181 14.00 19.32 -5.05
CA GLN A 181 15.34 19.73 -5.48
C GLN A 181 15.27 20.86 -6.50
N ALA A 182 14.39 20.74 -7.50
CA ALA A 182 14.18 21.77 -8.52
C ALA A 182 13.67 23.10 -7.94
N SER A 183 12.90 23.05 -6.84
CA SER A 183 12.40 24.24 -6.15
C SER A 183 13.36 24.79 -5.07
N GLY A 184 14.56 24.21 -4.91
CA GLY A 184 15.55 24.62 -3.91
C GLY A 184 15.15 24.28 -2.46
N ARG A 185 14.17 23.39 -2.27
CA ARG A 185 13.61 22.99 -0.97
C ARG A 185 14.16 21.65 -0.46
N ALA A 186 14.64 20.76 -1.34
CA ALA A 186 15.34 19.54 -0.93
C ALA A 186 16.84 19.83 -0.82
N LEU A 187 17.19 20.39 0.33
CA LEU A 187 18.51 20.42 1.00
C LEU A 187 19.76 20.69 0.14
N THR A 188 20.44 21.77 0.51
CA THR A 188 21.90 21.87 0.45
C THR A 188 22.50 20.64 1.12
N ALA A 189 23.22 19.81 0.36
CA ALA A 189 24.06 18.76 0.92
C ALA A 189 25.11 19.40 1.85
N GLY A 190 25.05 19.06 3.13
CA GLY A 190 26.12 19.27 4.10
C GLY A 190 26.93 17.99 4.26
#